data_AF-A0A3P7JZ58-F1
#
_entry.id   AF-A0A3P7JZ58-F1
#
_cell.length_a   1.000
_cell.length_b   1.000
_cell.length_c   1.000
_cell.angle_alpha   90.00
_cell.angle_beta   90.00
_cell.angle_gamma   90.00
#
_symmetry.space_group_name_H-M   'P 1'
#
loop_
_entity.id
_entity.type
_entity.pdbx_description
1 polymer ?
#
loop_
_entity_poly.entity_id
_entity_poly.type
_entity_poly.pdbx_seq_one_letter_code
_entity_poly.pdbx_strand_id
1 'polypeptide(L)'
;RYNCIFQIGNQVTAHASVDACIVTVNDDTGAKELVAYVITKKGTVSADNLTRYLSQRLPTYCVPKHFIFLEKFPLNQNGKVDKCRLPKPQRPLTVAEPRPAQGELERTVVNSFKKYTNRQYMANESFFDFGGDSVKGSSMCRLIEYGAF
;
A
#
# COMPACT_ATOMS: atom_id res chain seq x y z
N ARG A 1 -8.32 15.67 -5.20
CA ARG A 1 -7.91 14.77 -4.09
C ARG A 1 -8.99 14.55 -3.03
N TYR A 2 -9.73 15.58 -2.59
CA TYR A 2 -10.93 15.40 -1.74
C TYR A 2 -12.00 14.47 -2.35
N ASN A 3 -12.12 14.48 -3.69
CA ASN A 3 -13.06 13.62 -4.40
C ASN A 3 -12.76 12.12 -4.20
N CYS A 4 -11.48 11.70 -4.18
CA CYS A 4 -11.13 10.29 -3.94
C CYS A 4 -11.55 9.81 -2.55
N ILE A 5 -11.30 10.59 -1.48
CA ILE A 5 -11.63 10.20 -0.10
C ILE A 5 -13.12 9.89 0.02
N PHE A 6 -13.96 10.77 -0.54
CA PHE A 6 -15.41 10.60 -0.50
C PHE A 6 -15.87 9.43 -1.37
N GLN A 7 -15.33 9.30 -2.59
CA GLN A 7 -15.65 8.20 -3.49
C GLN A 7 -15.28 6.83 -2.92
N ILE A 8 -14.10 6.69 -2.32
CA ILE A 8 -13.66 5.45 -1.67
C ILE A 8 -14.58 5.14 -0.49
N GLY A 9 -14.82 6.11 0.39
CA GLY A 9 -15.71 5.92 1.54
C GLY A 9 -17.10 5.43 1.11
N ASN A 10 -17.68 6.03 0.07
CA ASN A 10 -18.98 5.62 -0.45
C ASN A 10 -18.96 4.20 -1.05
N GLN A 11 -17.95 3.88 -1.86
CA GLN A 11 -17.84 2.55 -2.51
C GLN A 11 -17.55 1.43 -1.51
N VAL A 12 -16.71 1.68 -0.53
CA VAL A 12 -16.35 0.68 0.49
C VAL A 12 -17.50 0.47 1.47
N THR A 13 -18.25 1.52 1.83
CA THR A 13 -19.45 1.38 2.68
C THR A 13 -20.60 0.68 1.94
N ALA A 14 -20.66 0.78 0.61
CA ALA A 14 -21.62 0.02 -0.20
C ALA A 14 -21.31 -1.50 -0.27
N HIS A 15 -20.13 -1.93 0.19
CA HIS A 15 -19.75 -3.34 0.19
C HIS A 15 -20.45 -4.09 1.33
N ALA A 16 -21.18 -5.16 1.03
CA ALA A 16 -22.03 -5.88 1.99
C ALA A 16 -21.28 -6.39 3.26
N SER A 17 -19.99 -6.66 3.15
CA SER A 17 -19.13 -7.13 4.26
C SER A 17 -18.48 -6.01 5.09
N VAL A 18 -18.72 -4.74 4.75
CA VAL A 18 -18.14 -3.59 5.45
C VAL A 18 -19.23 -2.87 6.23
N ASP A 19 -18.94 -2.54 7.50
CA ASP A 19 -19.83 -1.75 8.34
C ASP A 19 -19.52 -0.26 8.24
N ALA A 20 -18.22 0.10 8.25
CA ALA A 20 -17.80 1.48 8.12
C ALA A 20 -16.38 1.60 7.55
N CYS A 21 -16.12 2.67 6.80
CA CYS A 21 -14.81 2.96 6.24
C CYS A 21 -14.42 4.43 6.39
N ILE A 22 -13.16 4.67 6.73
CA ILE A 22 -12.58 6.01 6.83
C ILE A 22 -11.28 6.02 6.05
N VAL A 23 -11.12 7.01 5.18
CA VAL A 23 -9.89 7.19 4.42
C VAL A 23 -9.15 8.41 4.91
N THR A 24 -7.86 8.27 5.17
CA THR A 24 -6.96 9.35 5.53
C THR A 24 -5.80 9.42 4.55
N VAL A 25 -5.18 10.59 4.48
CA VAL A 25 -3.90 10.76 3.78
C VAL A 25 -2.81 10.65 4.83
N ASN A 26 -1.85 9.76 4.61
CA ASN A 26 -0.61 9.74 5.36
C ASN A 26 0.45 10.51 4.57
N ASP A 27 1.13 11.44 5.23
CA ASP A 27 2.19 12.28 4.63
C ASP A 27 3.49 12.21 5.45
N ASP A 28 3.62 11.22 6.34
CA ASP A 28 4.74 11.08 7.29
C ASP A 28 6.10 10.93 6.59
N THR A 29 6.11 10.45 5.33
CA THR A 29 7.32 10.20 4.53
C THR A 29 7.53 11.19 3.38
N GLY A 30 6.72 12.26 3.31
CA GLY A 30 6.72 13.21 2.19
C GLY A 30 6.02 12.70 0.91
N ALA A 31 5.72 11.41 0.84
CA ALA A 31 4.82 10.84 -0.15
C ALA A 31 3.40 10.78 0.42
N LYS A 32 2.46 11.50 -0.22
CA LYS A 32 1.04 11.50 0.13
C LYS A 32 0.38 10.19 -0.27
N GLU A 33 0.25 9.27 0.67
CA GLU A 33 -0.34 7.94 0.46
C GLU A 33 -1.75 7.86 1.08
N LEU A 34 -2.66 7.17 0.38
CA LEU A 34 -4.02 6.94 0.87
C LEU A 34 -4.07 5.69 1.74
N VAL A 35 -4.63 5.84 2.94
CA VAL A 35 -4.82 4.79 3.93
C VAL A 35 -6.30 4.64 4.20
N ALA A 36 -6.84 3.44 4.01
CA ALA A 36 -8.22 3.12 4.30
C ALA A 36 -8.33 2.28 5.58
N TYR A 37 -9.06 2.78 6.55
CA TYR A 37 -9.43 2.07 7.76
C TYR A 37 -10.82 1.49 7.56
N VAL A 38 -10.96 0.19 7.78
CA VAL A 38 -12.18 -0.56 7.45
C VAL A 38 -12.64 -1.36 8.67
N ILE A 39 -13.91 -1.24 9.01
CA ILE A 39 -14.60 -2.10 9.96
C ILE A 39 -15.44 -3.08 9.16
N THR A 40 -15.27 -4.36 9.41
CA THR A 40 -16.02 -5.42 8.71
C THR A 40 -17.22 -5.85 9.53
N LYS A 41 -18.32 -6.18 8.83
CA LYS A 41 -19.52 -6.74 9.44
C LYS A 41 -19.50 -8.24 9.22
N LYS A 42 -19.37 -9.03 10.31
CA LYS A 42 -19.39 -10.51 10.34
C LYS A 42 -19.03 -11.16 8.99
N GLY A 43 -17.75 -11.14 8.66
CA GLY A 43 -17.22 -11.72 7.43
C GLY A 43 -15.74 -11.41 7.26
N THR A 44 -15.01 -12.30 6.60
CA THR A 44 -13.58 -12.13 6.34
C THR A 44 -13.42 -11.44 4.98
N VAL A 45 -13.27 -10.11 4.98
CA VAL A 45 -12.86 -9.37 3.77
C VAL A 45 -11.35 -9.15 3.82
N SER A 46 -10.67 -9.46 2.72
CA SER A 46 -9.22 -9.25 2.60
C SER A 46 -8.91 -7.91 1.93
N ALA A 47 -7.74 -7.34 2.20
CA ALA A 47 -7.25 -6.14 1.52
C ALA A 47 -7.21 -6.29 -0.01
N ASP A 48 -6.80 -7.45 -0.54
CA ASP A 48 -6.73 -7.71 -1.98
C ASP A 48 -8.11 -7.63 -2.65
N ASN A 49 -9.13 -8.28 -2.07
CA ASN A 49 -10.52 -8.16 -2.52
C ASN A 49 -11.02 -6.71 -2.55
N LEU A 50 -10.78 -5.92 -1.51
CA LEU A 50 -11.16 -4.49 -1.50
C LEU A 50 -10.40 -3.69 -2.56
N THR A 51 -9.12 -4.02 -2.77
CA THR A 51 -8.28 -3.36 -3.77
C THR A 51 -8.80 -3.62 -5.18
N ARG A 52 -9.11 -4.88 -5.52
CA ARG A 52 -9.72 -5.26 -6.80
C ARG A 52 -11.11 -4.65 -6.99
N TYR A 53 -11.91 -4.63 -5.95
CA TYR A 53 -13.25 -4.03 -6.00
C TYR A 53 -13.19 -2.53 -6.32
N LEU A 54 -12.24 -1.82 -5.70
CA LEU A 54 -12.03 -0.39 -5.92
C LEU A 54 -11.36 -0.09 -7.25
N SER A 55 -10.38 -0.88 -7.69
CA SER A 55 -9.69 -0.65 -8.97
C SER A 55 -10.60 -0.80 -10.19
N GLN A 56 -11.69 -1.56 -10.08
CA GLN A 56 -12.72 -1.67 -11.13
C GLN A 56 -13.64 -0.44 -11.21
N ARG A 57 -13.71 0.37 -10.16
CA ARG A 57 -14.68 1.48 -10.02
C ARG A 57 -14.03 2.85 -9.94
N LEU A 58 -12.78 2.89 -9.51
CA LEU A 58 -12.03 4.11 -9.27
C LEU A 58 -10.71 4.08 -10.05
N PRO A 59 -10.20 5.24 -10.46
CA PRO A 59 -8.87 5.34 -11.03
C PRO A 59 -7.80 4.82 -10.07
N THR A 60 -6.71 4.27 -10.60
CA THR A 60 -5.62 3.64 -9.82
C THR A 60 -5.05 4.57 -8.74
N TYR A 61 -5.01 5.89 -8.99
CA TYR A 61 -4.52 6.88 -8.02
C TYR A 61 -5.48 7.16 -6.85
N CYS A 62 -6.76 6.77 -6.96
CA CYS A 62 -7.72 6.82 -5.86
C CYS A 62 -7.77 5.48 -5.10
N VAL A 63 -7.04 4.44 -5.51
CA VAL A 63 -7.03 3.17 -4.78
C VAL A 63 -6.10 3.30 -3.57
N PRO A 64 -6.57 3.05 -2.33
CA PRO A 64 -5.72 3.06 -1.14
C PRO A 64 -4.58 2.04 -1.25
N LYS A 65 -3.37 2.44 -0.83
CA LYS A 65 -2.23 1.52 -0.78
C LYS A 65 -2.23 0.64 0.46
N HIS A 66 -2.87 1.12 1.54
CA HIS A 66 -2.93 0.44 2.82
C HIS A 66 -4.38 0.30 3.27
N PHE A 67 -4.76 -0.93 3.63
CA PHE A 67 -6.03 -1.25 4.27
C PHE A 67 -5.75 -1.74 5.69
N ILE A 68 -6.31 -1.05 6.68
CA ILE A 68 -6.17 -1.38 8.09
C ILE A 68 -7.54 -1.79 8.60
N PHE A 69 -7.65 -3.06 9.01
CA PHE A 69 -8.89 -3.60 9.55
C PHE A 69 -8.94 -3.35 11.05
N LEU A 70 -10.03 -2.72 11.50
CA LEU A 70 -10.28 -2.41 12.91
C LEU A 70 -11.60 -3.06 13.33
N GLU A 71 -11.68 -3.49 14.58
CA GLU A 71 -12.95 -3.93 15.17
C GLU A 71 -13.88 -2.75 15.48
N LYS A 72 -13.30 -1.60 15.84
CA LYS A 72 -14.02 -0.35 16.14
C LYS A 72 -13.15 0.86 15.88
N PHE A 73 -13.77 1.99 15.54
CA PHE A 73 -13.05 3.25 15.44
C PHE A 73 -12.79 3.84 16.81
N PRO A 74 -11.59 4.40 17.05
CA PRO A 74 -11.35 5.22 18.24
C PRO A 74 -12.22 6.46 18.14
N LEU A 75 -13.06 6.69 19.16
CA LEU A 75 -13.91 7.87 19.27
C LEU A 75 -13.32 8.86 20.27
N ASN A 76 -13.51 10.15 20.00
CA ASN A 76 -13.28 11.24 20.94
C ASN A 76 -14.44 11.37 21.92
N GLN A 77 -14.26 12.20 22.96
CA GLN A 77 -15.28 12.47 23.99
C GLN A 77 -16.62 12.96 23.38
N ASN A 78 -16.59 13.56 22.19
CA ASN A 78 -17.77 14.01 21.46
C ASN A 78 -18.39 12.94 20.51
N GLY A 79 -17.98 11.67 20.62
CA GLY A 79 -18.48 10.58 19.77
C GLY A 79 -18.02 10.64 18.30
N LYS A 80 -17.17 11.59 17.92
CA LYS A 80 -16.56 11.67 16.59
C LYS A 80 -15.32 10.79 16.50
N VAL A 81 -15.03 10.26 15.31
CA VAL A 81 -13.83 9.45 15.10
C VAL A 81 -12.58 10.29 15.29
N ASP A 82 -11.70 9.80 16.17
CA ASP A 82 -10.42 10.42 16.44
C ASP A 82 -9.36 9.94 15.46
N LYS A 83 -9.15 10.73 14.41
CA LYS A 83 -8.14 10.44 13.38
C LYS A 83 -6.71 10.43 13.94
N CYS A 84 -6.45 11.13 15.05
CA CYS A 84 -5.13 11.16 15.68
C CYS A 84 -4.81 9.87 16.44
N ARG A 85 -5.84 9.13 16.86
CA ARG A 85 -5.71 7.82 17.53
C ARG A 85 -5.83 6.65 16.57
N LEU A 86 -6.06 6.90 15.28
CA LEU A 86 -6.00 5.85 14.29
C LEU A 86 -4.57 5.29 14.24
N PRO A 87 -4.41 3.96 14.28
CA PRO A 87 -3.09 3.36 14.18
C PRO A 87 -2.50 3.77 12.84
N LYS A 88 -1.34 4.42 12.86
CA LYS A 88 -0.63 4.73 11.61
C LYS A 88 -0.42 3.43 10.85
N PRO A 89 -0.52 3.43 9.50
CA PRO A 89 -0.06 2.28 8.73
C PRO A 89 1.39 2.03 9.13
N GLN A 90 1.61 0.99 9.92
CA GLN A 90 2.92 0.37 9.92
C GLN A 90 3.07 -0.06 8.46
N ARG A 91 4.08 0.46 7.76
CA ARG A 91 4.55 -0.22 6.53
C ARG A 91 4.57 -1.69 6.91
N PRO A 92 3.89 -2.57 6.17
CA PRO A 92 3.85 -3.95 6.55
C PRO A 92 5.29 -4.40 6.83
N LEU A 93 5.58 -4.61 8.12
CA LEU A 93 6.55 -5.58 8.58
C LEU A 93 6.02 -6.99 8.29
N THR A 94 5.04 -7.15 7.40
CA THR A 94 5.02 -8.26 6.47
C THR A 94 6.24 -8.13 5.53
N VAL A 95 7.42 -8.24 6.14
CA VAL A 95 8.41 -9.15 5.61
C VAL A 95 7.67 -10.48 5.55
N ALA A 96 6.95 -10.73 4.45
CA ALA A 96 6.85 -12.11 4.00
C ALA A 96 8.28 -12.65 4.13
N GLU A 97 8.47 -13.80 4.76
CA GLU A 97 9.82 -14.28 5.06
C GLU A 97 10.72 -14.06 3.84
N PRO A 98 11.93 -13.52 4.05
CA PRO A 98 12.79 -13.10 2.95
C PRO A 98 12.89 -14.24 1.92
N ARG A 99 12.28 -14.02 0.75
CA ARG A 99 12.11 -15.05 -0.25
C ARG A 99 13.16 -14.87 -1.34
N PRO A 100 13.93 -15.91 -1.70
CA PRO A 100 14.82 -15.82 -2.84
C PRO A 100 14.03 -15.54 -4.13
N ALA A 101 14.64 -14.82 -5.06
CA ALA A 101 14.12 -14.60 -6.40
C ALA A 101 13.94 -15.95 -7.14
N GLN A 102 12.73 -16.19 -7.64
CA GLN A 102 12.39 -17.37 -8.44
C GLN A 102 12.13 -16.97 -9.89
N GLY A 103 12.65 -17.77 -10.82
CA GLY A 103 12.57 -17.47 -12.23
C GLY A 103 13.58 -16.41 -12.68
N GLU A 104 13.70 -16.26 -14.00
CA GLU A 104 14.69 -15.40 -14.62
C GLU A 104 14.37 -13.91 -14.42
N LEU A 105 13.08 -13.55 -14.52
CA LEU A 105 12.64 -12.16 -14.43
C LEU A 105 12.90 -11.55 -13.04
N GLU A 106 12.53 -12.25 -11.96
CA GLU A 106 12.78 -11.76 -10.60
C GLU A 106 14.28 -11.64 -10.29
N ARG A 107 15.09 -12.58 -10.78
CA ARG A 107 16.55 -12.54 -10.61
C ARG A 107 17.16 -11.33 -11.30
N THR A 108 16.71 -11.01 -12.52
CA THR A 108 17.15 -9.82 -13.24
C THR A 108 16.83 -8.55 -12.46
N VAL A 109 15.61 -8.43 -11.92
CA VAL A 109 15.20 -7.26 -11.12
C VAL A 109 16.03 -7.14 -9.84
N VAL A 110 16.17 -8.22 -9.06
CA VAL A 110 16.96 -8.22 -7.81
C VAL A 110 18.44 -7.90 -8.07
N ASN A 111 19.03 -8.44 -9.14
CA ASN A 111 20.41 -8.13 -9.53
C ASN A 111 20.57 -6.67 -9.97
N SER A 112 19.53 -6.08 -10.57
CA SER A 112 19.52 -4.66 -10.91
C SER A 112 19.62 -3.80 -9.65
N PHE A 113 18.88 -4.13 -8.60
CA PHE A 113 18.94 -3.40 -7.33
C PHE A 113 20.35 -3.44 -6.70
N LYS A 114 21.03 -4.58 -6.79
CA LYS A 114 22.40 -4.75 -6.28
C LYS A 114 23.38 -3.73 -6.85
N LYS A 115 23.27 -3.38 -8.14
CA LYS A 115 24.15 -2.38 -8.78
C LYS A 115 24.03 -0.98 -8.16
N TYR A 116 22.88 -0.63 -7.61
CA TYR A 116 22.60 0.72 -7.11
C TYR A 116 22.72 0.89 -5.59
N THR A 117 22.61 -0.19 -4.82
CA THR A 117 22.66 -0.12 -3.35
C THR A 117 23.68 -1.05 -2.72
N ASN A 118 24.48 -1.78 -3.53
CA ASN A 118 25.53 -2.71 -3.07
C ASN A 118 25.05 -3.78 -2.07
N ARG A 119 23.77 -4.16 -2.12
CA ARG A 119 23.14 -5.14 -1.24
C ARG A 119 22.43 -6.22 -2.06
N GLN A 120 22.35 -7.44 -1.53
CA GLN A 120 21.45 -8.46 -2.08
C GLN A 120 20.02 -8.23 -1.59
N TYR A 121 19.06 -8.27 -2.51
CA TYR A 121 17.64 -8.16 -2.20
C TYR A 121 16.98 -9.53 -2.30
N MET A 122 15.95 -9.70 -1.50
CA MET A 122 14.97 -10.77 -1.64
C MET A 122 13.83 -10.30 -2.55
N ALA A 123 13.09 -11.24 -3.14
CA ALA A 123 12.04 -10.94 -4.13
C ALA A 123 10.94 -10.01 -3.58
N ASN A 124 10.76 -10.00 -2.27
CA ASN A 124 9.75 -9.24 -1.55
C ASN A 124 10.30 -8.01 -0.80
N GLU A 125 11.59 -7.71 -0.94
CA GLU A 125 12.16 -6.50 -0.34
C GLU A 125 11.95 -5.28 -1.23
N SER A 126 11.52 -4.18 -0.61
CA SER A 126 11.34 -2.91 -1.30
C SER A 126 12.69 -2.23 -1.53
N PHE A 127 12.94 -1.84 -2.77
CA PHE A 127 14.08 -1.01 -3.15
C PHE A 127 14.16 0.31 -2.38
N PHE A 128 13.01 0.91 -2.07
CA PHE A 128 12.93 2.22 -1.40
C PHE A 128 13.30 2.17 0.08
N ASP A 129 13.19 1.01 0.72
CA ASP A 129 13.50 0.87 2.15
C ASP A 129 15.02 0.93 2.42
N PHE A 130 15.84 0.70 1.40
CA PHE A 130 17.30 0.58 1.53
C PHE A 130 18.07 1.63 0.72
N GLY A 131 17.50 2.84 0.58
CA GLY A 131 18.17 3.97 -0.07
C GLY A 131 17.98 4.05 -1.59
N GLY A 132 17.01 3.29 -2.12
CA GLY A 132 16.46 3.50 -3.44
C GLY A 132 15.58 4.75 -3.49
N ASP A 133 15.73 5.55 -4.54
CA ASP A 133 14.90 6.72 -4.81
C ASP A 133 14.36 6.66 -6.25
N SER A 134 13.45 7.57 -6.59
CA SER A 134 12.80 7.61 -7.91
C SER A 134 13.77 7.81 -9.07
N VAL A 135 14.92 8.47 -8.85
CA VAL A 135 15.94 8.72 -9.88
C VAL A 135 16.68 7.41 -10.19
N LYS A 136 17.08 6.68 -9.14
CA LYS A 136 17.71 5.36 -9.29
C LYS A 136 16.74 4.34 -9.90
N GLY A 137 15.47 4.36 -9.50
CA GLY A 137 14.43 3.49 -10.06
C GLY A 137 14.21 3.73 -11.56
N SER A 138 14.14 4.99 -11.98
CA SER A 138 14.01 5.34 -13.41
C SER A 138 15.21 4.91 -14.24
N SER A 139 16.42 5.09 -13.70
CA SER A 139 17.67 4.66 -14.34
C SER A 139 17.76 3.14 -14.47
N MET A 140 17.26 2.42 -13.45
CA MET A 140 17.23 0.97 -13.43
C MET A 140 16.25 0.39 -14.45
N CYS A 141 15.02 0.92 -14.56
CA CYS A 141 14.07 0.50 -15.59
C CYS A 141 14.70 0.60 -16.99
N ARG A 142 15.45 1.68 -17.23
CA ARG A 142 16.17 1.89 -18.47
C ARG A 142 17.22 0.80 -18.70
N LEU A 143 18.02 0.43 -17.69
CA LEU A 143 18.99 -0.67 -17.83
C LEU A 143 18.33 -2.02 -18.12
N ILE A 144 17.16 -2.28 -17.53
CA ILE A 144 16.38 -3.49 -17.79
C ILE A 144 15.92 -3.53 -19.25
N GLU A 145 15.39 -2.43 -19.76
CA GLU A 145 14.90 -2.32 -21.14
C GLU A 145 16.01 -2.48 -22.19
N TYR A 146 17.23 -1.97 -21.92
CA TYR A 146 18.36 -2.05 -22.85
C TYR A 146 19.24 -3.29 -22.67
N GLY A 147 18.89 -4.21 -21.76
CA GLY A 147 19.64 -5.45 -21.54
C GLY A 147 21.09 -5.24 -21.06
N ALA A 148 21.38 -4.11 -20.43
CA ALA A 148 22.74 -3.73 -19.99
C ALA A 148 23.11 -4.38 -18.63
N PHE A 149 22.99 -5.71 -18.56
CA PHE A 149 23.29 -6.51 -17.37
C PHE A 149 24.72 -7.02 -17.33
#